data_AF-A0A0R3I7P3-F1
#
_entry.id   AF-A0A0R3I7P3-F1
#
_cell.length_a   1.000
_cell.length_b   1.000
_cell.length_c   1.000
_cell.angle_alpha   90.00
_cell.angle_beta   90.00
_cell.angle_gamma   90.00
#
_symmetry.space_group_name_H-M   'P 1'
#
loop_
_entity.id
_entity.type
_entity.pdbx_description
1 polymer ?
#
loop_
_entity_poly.entity_id
_entity_poly.type
_entity_poly.pdbx_seq_one_letter_code
_entity_poly.pdbx_strand_id
1 'polypeptide(L)'
;MGNIPGVVAMVAAATMFCAVPANADPVPPGCQTDRVGLFGTQFRTICDDPIAPDGSWQRTRQTYMPGQRFAVATSVYTVAPDAIPPGEPGHIE
;
A
#
# COMPACT_ATOMS: atom_id res chain seq x y z
N MET A 1 -24.87 -45.50 -17.82
CA MET A 1 -23.54 -45.03 -18.29
C MET A 1 -23.60 -43.53 -18.43
N GLY A 2 -22.92 -42.84 -17.51
CA GLY A 2 -23.04 -41.40 -17.29
C GLY A 2 -22.49 -40.55 -18.44
N ASN A 3 -23.24 -39.50 -18.73
CA ASN A 3 -22.96 -38.34 -19.57
C ASN A 3 -21.82 -37.47 -18.99
N ILE A 4 -20.59 -37.96 -19.09
CA ILE A 4 -19.35 -37.31 -18.60
C ILE A 4 -18.97 -35.99 -19.31
N PRO A 5 -19.28 -35.70 -20.60
CA PRO A 5 -18.71 -34.51 -21.25
C PRO A 5 -19.34 -33.18 -20.80
N GLY A 6 -20.56 -33.20 -20.26
CA GLY A 6 -21.26 -31.97 -19.83
C GLY A 6 -20.76 -31.40 -18.52
N VAL A 7 -20.24 -32.24 -17.62
CA VAL A 7 -19.83 -31.83 -16.26
C VAL A 7 -18.49 -31.07 -16.31
N VAL A 8 -17.57 -31.46 -17.19
CA VAL A 8 -16.23 -30.84 -17.29
C VAL A 8 -16.29 -29.40 -17.82
N ALA A 9 -17.19 -29.12 -18.76
CA ALA A 9 -17.33 -27.78 -19.35
C ALA A 9 -17.87 -26.72 -18.36
N MET A 10 -18.72 -27.13 -17.40
CA MET A 10 -19.31 -26.21 -16.41
C MET A 10 -18.32 -25.80 -15.31
N VAL A 11 -17.34 -26.64 -14.96
CA VAL A 11 -16.37 -26.31 -13.91
C VAL A 11 -15.36 -25.25 -14.37
N ALA A 12 -14.99 -25.26 -15.65
CA ALA A 12 -14.04 -24.27 -16.20
C ALA A 12 -14.62 -22.85 -16.31
N ALA A 13 -15.93 -22.72 -16.54
CA ALA A 13 -16.61 -21.42 -16.61
C ALA A 13 -16.86 -20.80 -15.22
N ALA A 14 -16.97 -21.63 -14.17
CA ALA A 14 -17.27 -21.17 -12.82
C ALA A 14 -16.08 -20.47 -12.13
N THR A 15 -14.84 -20.74 -12.53
CA THR A 15 -13.66 -20.14 -11.89
C THR A 15 -13.37 -18.71 -12.34
N MET A 16 -13.93 -18.25 -13.47
CA MET A 16 -13.79 -16.86 -13.93
C MET A 16 -14.69 -15.86 -13.17
N PHE A 17 -15.72 -16.34 -12.47
CA PHE A 17 -16.63 -15.47 -11.72
C PHE A 17 -16.14 -15.11 -10.32
N CYS A 18 -15.08 -15.76 -9.84
CA CYS A 18 -14.46 -15.47 -8.54
C CYS A 18 -13.10 -14.77 -8.68
N ALA A 19 -12.92 -13.94 -9.70
CA ALA A 19 -11.79 -13.02 -9.73
C ALA A 19 -12.03 -11.95 -8.66
N VAL A 20 -11.34 -12.06 -7.52
CA VAL A 20 -11.30 -10.98 -6.53
C VAL A 20 -10.80 -9.74 -7.27
N PRO A 21 -11.53 -8.62 -7.26
CA PRO A 21 -11.05 -7.42 -7.92
C PRO A 21 -9.72 -7.05 -7.26
N ALA A 22 -8.63 -7.12 -8.02
CA ALA A 22 -7.36 -6.55 -7.63
C ALA A 22 -7.50 -5.03 -7.73
N ASN A 23 -8.24 -4.44 -6.79
CA ASN A 23 -8.19 -3.01 -6.55
C ASN A 23 -6.76 -2.71 -6.11
N ALA A 24 -6.10 -1.78 -6.79
CA ALA A 24 -5.02 -1.05 -6.13
C ALA A 24 -5.68 -0.41 -4.92
N ASP A 25 -5.31 -0.85 -3.72
CA ASP A 25 -5.92 -0.38 -2.49
C ASP A 25 -5.90 1.15 -2.52
N PRO A 26 -7.06 1.84 -2.47
CA PRO A 26 -7.08 3.28 -2.37
C PRO A 26 -6.19 3.66 -1.19
N VAL A 27 -5.33 4.66 -1.38
CA VAL A 27 -4.51 5.23 -0.30
C VAL A 27 -5.44 5.40 0.92
N PRO A 28 -5.18 4.71 2.05
CA PRO A 28 -6.10 4.71 3.17
C PRO A 28 -6.39 6.15 3.59
N PRO A 29 -7.63 6.51 3.96
CA PRO A 29 -7.97 7.86 4.37
C PRO A 29 -7.07 8.28 5.54
N GLY A 30 -6.28 9.34 5.34
CA GLY A 30 -5.24 9.80 6.29
C GLY A 30 -3.80 9.56 5.84
N CYS A 31 -3.58 8.81 4.75
CA CYS A 31 -2.25 8.63 4.18
C CYS A 31 -1.94 9.68 3.10
N GLN A 32 -0.70 10.17 3.08
CA GLN A 32 -0.20 11.13 2.11
C GLN A 32 0.73 10.44 1.11
N THR A 33 0.61 10.79 -0.18
CA THR A 33 1.49 10.28 -1.24
C THR A 33 2.28 11.41 -1.89
N ASP A 34 3.60 11.33 -1.81
CA ASP A 34 4.53 12.30 -2.39
C ASP A 34 5.40 11.67 -3.48
N ARG A 35 5.97 12.50 -4.37
CA ARG A 35 7.05 12.08 -5.27
C ARG A 35 8.41 12.32 -4.61
N VAL A 36 9.25 11.30 -4.58
CA VAL A 36 10.57 11.34 -3.96
C VAL A 36 11.64 10.75 -4.87
N GLY A 37 12.89 10.77 -4.38
CA GLY A 37 14.06 10.26 -5.11
C GLY A 37 14.57 11.26 -6.13
N LEU A 38 15.68 10.90 -6.78
CA LEU A 38 16.30 11.75 -7.80
C LEU A 38 15.32 11.98 -8.96
N PHE A 39 14.99 13.25 -9.22
CA PHE A 39 13.99 13.70 -10.20
C PHE A 39 12.53 13.25 -9.98
N GLY A 40 12.12 12.91 -8.75
CA GLY A 40 10.72 12.55 -8.46
C GLY A 40 10.26 11.26 -9.17
N THR A 41 11.22 10.37 -9.41
CA THR A 41 11.02 9.09 -10.09
C THR A 41 10.35 8.05 -9.21
N GLN A 42 10.29 8.24 -7.90
CA GLN A 42 9.66 7.30 -6.98
C GLN A 42 8.41 7.92 -6.35
N PHE A 43 7.45 7.08 -5.99
CA PHE A 43 6.29 7.48 -5.20
C PHE A 43 6.49 6.98 -3.77
N ARG A 44 6.21 7.82 -2.78
CA ARG A 44 6.25 7.44 -1.38
C ARG A 44 4.88 7.70 -0.76
N THR A 45 4.28 6.66 -0.22
CA THR A 45 3.06 6.74 0.58
C THR A 45 3.45 6.68 2.06
N ILE A 46 2.94 7.62 2.85
CA ILE A 46 3.13 7.69 4.30
C ILE A 46 1.77 7.62 4.97
N CYS A 47 1.66 6.75 5.96
CA CYS A 47 0.48 6.57 6.79
C CYS A 47 0.85 6.73 8.25
N ASP A 48 0.08 7.53 8.99
CA ASP A 48 0.25 7.74 10.42
C ASP A 48 -0.82 6.98 11.21
N ASP A 49 -0.37 6.22 12.19
CA ASP A 49 -1.24 5.60 13.19
C ASP A 49 -1.69 6.64 14.24
N PRO A 50 -2.71 6.33 15.07
CA PRO A 50 -3.14 7.20 16.14
C PRO A 50 -1.99 7.59 17.07
N ILE A 51 -1.94 8.88 17.44
CA ILE A 51 -0.97 9.40 18.38
C ILE A 51 -1.23 8.78 19.76
N ALA A 52 -0.21 8.11 20.30
CA ALA A 52 -0.22 7.53 21.62
C ALA A 52 -0.22 8.62 22.71
N PRO A 53 -0.61 8.27 23.96
CA PRO A 53 -0.69 9.25 25.05
C PRO A 53 0.63 9.95 25.40
N ASP A 54 1.76 9.36 25.03
CA ASP A 54 3.10 9.94 25.18
C ASP A 54 3.46 10.93 24.06
N GLY A 55 2.56 11.13 23.09
CA GLY A 55 2.74 12.00 21.94
C GLY A 55 3.47 11.33 20.77
N SER A 56 3.95 10.09 20.92
CA SER A 56 4.55 9.34 19.83
C SER A 56 3.48 8.71 18.93
N TRP A 57 3.79 8.46 17.67
CA TRP A 57 2.92 7.67 16.79
C TRP A 57 3.75 6.74 15.92
N GLN A 58 3.11 5.70 15.38
CA GLN A 58 3.75 4.84 14.40
C GLN A 58 3.52 5.40 13.00
N ARG A 59 4.59 5.47 12.22
CA ARG A 59 4.53 5.91 10.82
C ARG A 59 4.95 4.77 9.92
N THR A 60 4.09 4.44 8.97
CA THR A 60 4.37 3.49 7.91
C THR A 60 4.73 4.23 6.63
N ARG A 61 5.92 3.98 6.10
CA ARG A 61 6.43 4.52 4.84
C ARG A 61 6.56 3.40 3.81
N GLN A 62 5.92 3.56 2.67
CA GLN A 62 6.00 2.67 1.53
C GLN A 62 6.54 3.41 0.31
N THR A 63 7.57 2.88 -0.33
CA THR A 63 8.18 3.47 -1.53
C THR A 63 7.94 2.57 -2.73
N TYR A 64 7.50 3.16 -3.83
CA TYR A 64 7.15 2.51 -5.08
C TYR A 64 7.99 3.10 -6.21
N MET A 65 8.51 2.23 -7.08
CA MET A 65 9.05 2.66 -8.37
C MET A 65 7.92 2.81 -9.40
N PRO A 66 8.12 3.57 -10.49
CA PRO A 66 7.13 3.71 -11.55
C PRO A 66 6.77 2.36 -12.15
N GLY A 67 5.46 2.11 -12.27
CA GLY A 67 4.97 0.85 -12.84
C GLY A 67 5.07 -0.37 -11.91
N GLN A 68 5.59 -0.22 -10.68
CA GLN A 68 5.53 -1.28 -9.68
C GLN A 68 4.16 -1.33 -9.03
N ARG A 69 3.64 -2.56 -8.86
CA ARG A 69 2.37 -2.84 -8.18
C ARG A 69 2.54 -3.07 -6.68
N PHE A 70 3.77 -3.27 -6.21
CA PHE A 70 4.12 -3.52 -4.82
C PHE A 70 5.17 -2.51 -4.35
N ALA A 71 5.21 -2.28 -3.04
CA ALA A 71 6.22 -1.42 -2.45
C ALA A 71 7.59 -2.09 -2.59
N VAL A 72 8.55 -1.34 -3.13
CA VAL A 72 9.95 -1.75 -3.25
C VAL A 72 10.65 -1.68 -1.90
N ALA A 73 10.19 -0.77 -1.04
CA ALA A 73 10.62 -0.66 0.35
C ALA A 73 9.44 -0.29 1.24
N THR A 74 9.33 -0.97 2.39
CA THR A 74 8.38 -0.65 3.45
C THR A 74 9.16 -0.48 4.74
N SER A 75 8.92 0.63 5.45
CA SER A 75 9.54 0.93 6.73
C SER A 75 8.46 1.37 7.71
N VAL A 76 8.44 0.76 8.90
CA VAL A 76 7.56 1.16 9.99
C VAL A 76 8.46 1.63 11.12
N TYR A 77 8.22 2.84 11.61
CA TYR A 77 9.05 3.43 12.65
C TYR A 77 8.22 4.36 13.55
N THR A 78 8.62 4.45 14.81
CA THR A 78 8.01 5.36 15.78
C THR A 78 8.54 6.77 15.56
N VAL A 79 7.62 7.73 15.53
CA VAL A 79 7.90 9.15 15.39
C VAL A 79 7.55 9.85 16.69
N ALA A 80 8.49 10.64 17.21
CA ALA A 80 8.23 11.58 18.28
C ALA A 80 7.88 12.96 17.69
N PRO A 81 7.12 13.81 18.40
CA PRO A 81 6.68 15.12 17.90
C PRO A 81 7.81 16.02 17.40
N ASP A 82 8.99 15.90 17.97
CA ASP A 82 10.19 16.70 17.71
C ASP A 82 11.24 15.97 16.85
N ALA A 83 10.99 14.70 16.51
CA ALA A 83 11.96 13.84 15.81
C ALA A 83 11.41 13.32 14.48
N ILE A 84 10.75 14.19 13.70
CA ILE A 84 10.36 13.85 12.32
C ILE A 84 11.62 13.84 11.45
N PRO A 85 11.92 12.75 10.72
CA PRO A 85 13.10 12.66 9.87
C PRO A 85 13.13 13.75 8.78
N PRO A 86 14.33 14.18 8.35
CA PRO A 86 14.46 15.18 7.29
C PRO A 86 13.87 14.70 5.96
N GLY A 87 13.11 15.57 5.30
CA GLY A 87 12.43 15.26 4.03
C GLY A 87 11.16 14.39 4.18
N GLU A 88 10.68 14.18 5.40
CA GLU A 88 9.37 13.60 5.69
C GLU A 88 8.32 14.72 5.86
N PRO A 89 7.04 14.52 5.50
CA PRO A 89 5.98 15.47 5.77
C PRO A 89 5.88 15.76 7.26
N GLY A 90 5.81 17.05 7.60
CA GLY A 90 5.80 17.53 8.98
C GLY A 90 7.19 17.86 9.56
N HIS A 91 8.28 17.57 8.85
CA HIS A 91 9.59 18.08 9.24
C HIS A 91 9.61 19.61 9.05
N ILE A 92 9.84 20.35 10.14
CA ILE A 92 10.16 21.77 10.08
C ILE A 92 11.65 21.89 9.72
N GLU A 93 11.95 22.36 8.50
CA GLU A 93 13.33 22.71 8.10
C GLU A 93 13.84 23.95 8.83
#